data_AF-A0A644WU04-F1
#
_entry.id   AF-A0A644WU04-F1
#
_cell.length_a   1.000
_cell.length_b   1.000
_cell.length_c   1.000
_cell.angle_alpha   90.00
_cell.angle_beta   90.00
_cell.angle_gamma   90.00
#
_symmetry.space_group_name_H-M   'P 1'
#
loop_
_entity.id
_entity.type
_entity.pdbx_description
1 polymer ?
#
loop_
_entity_poly.entity_id
_entity_poly.type
_entity_poly.pdbx_seq_one_letter_code
_entity_poly.pdbx_strand_id
1 'polypeptide(L)' 'MLNDAAINGKIDRLEGLKENVICGHLIPAGTGQREIEKVVVYSRDEYDKKVDARKNVLDMEANEQ' A
#
# COMPACT_ATOMS: atom_id res chain seq x y z
N MET A 1 -10.00 -23.47 17.27
CA MET A 1 -10.50 -24.56 16.40
C MET A 1 -11.65 -24.04 15.52
N LEU A 2 -11.98 -24.71 14.42
CA LEU A 2 -13.03 -24.28 13.47
C LEU A 2 -14.43 -24.23 14.11
N ASN A 3 -14.75 -25.17 15.02
CA ASN A 3 -16.01 -25.17 15.76
C ASN A 3 -16.23 -23.86 16.53
N ASP A 4 -15.23 -23.41 17.28
CA ASP A 4 -15.34 -22.16 18.05
C ASP A 4 -15.47 -20.94 17.15
N ALA A 5 -14.83 -20.96 15.98
CA ALA A 5 -14.94 -19.88 15.00
C ALA A 5 -16.33 -19.83 14.38
N ALA A 6 -16.91 -20.98 14.04
CA ALA A 6 -18.27 -21.08 13.48
C ALA A 6 -19.35 -20.67 14.49
N ILE A 7 -19.26 -21.14 15.74
CA ILE A 7 -20.24 -20.81 16.80
C ILE A 7 -20.22 -19.31 17.13
N ASN A 8 -19.03 -18.70 17.18
CA ASN A 8 -18.88 -17.28 17.51
C ASN A 8 -18.93 -16.35 16.29
N GLY A 9 -19.17 -16.87 15.08
CA GLY A 9 -19.17 -16.09 13.84
C GLY A 9 -17.89 -15.29 13.62
N LYS A 10 -16.72 -15.87 13.95
CA LYS A 10 -15.43 -15.15 13.88
C LYS A 10 -15.10 -14.79 12.44
N ILE A 11 -14.78 -13.53 12.22
CA ILE A 11 -14.33 -13.01 10.92
C ILE A 11 -12.81 -13.05 10.87
N ASP A 12 -12.26 -13.69 9.84
CA ASP A 12 -10.84 -13.65 9.51
C ASP A 12 -10.53 -12.37 8.73
N ARG A 13 -9.55 -11.61 9.20
CA ARG A 13 -9.14 -10.34 8.59
C ARG A 13 -7.97 -10.50 7.61
N LEU A 14 -7.50 -11.72 7.39
CA LEU A 14 -6.38 -12.05 6.49
C LEU A 14 -5.14 -11.19 6.77
N GLU A 15 -4.79 -11.02 8.03
CA GLU A 15 -3.60 -10.26 8.44
C GLU A 15 -2.36 -11.16 8.55
N GLY A 16 -2.56 -12.48 8.70
CA GLY A 16 -1.50 -13.44 8.89
C GLY A 16 -0.99 -14.08 7.59
N LEU A 17 0.21 -14.65 7.66
CA LEU A 17 0.81 -15.41 6.55
C LEU A 17 -0.06 -16.63 6.17
N LYS A 18 -0.42 -17.45 7.15
CA LYS A 18 -1.08 -18.75 6.90
C LYS A 18 -2.46 -18.58 6.28
N GLU A 19 -3.24 -17.62 6.77
CA GLU A 19 -4.60 -17.34 6.30
C GLU A 19 -4.57 -16.90 4.82
N ASN A 20 -3.69 -15.96 4.49
CA ASN A 20 -3.48 -15.52 3.10
C ASN A 20 -2.99 -16.64 2.18
N VAL A 21 -2.07 -17.50 2.66
CA VAL A 21 -1.60 -18.68 1.90
C VAL A 21 -2.75 -19.65 1.61
N ILE A 22 -3.57 -19.98 2.62
CA ILE A 22 -4.68 -20.91 2.48
C ILE A 22 -5.74 -20.36 1.50
N CYS A 23 -6.01 -19.06 1.57
CA CYS A 23 -7.00 -18.40 0.71
C CYS A 23 -6.46 -18.02 -0.69
N GLY A 24 -5.15 -18.14 -0.93
CA GLY A 24 -4.53 -17.77 -2.21
C GLY A 24 -4.39 -16.25 -2.45
N HIS A 25 -4.38 -15.45 -1.37
CA HIS A 25 -4.15 -14.00 -1.43
C HIS A 25 -2.65 -13.68 -1.36
N LEU A 26 -2.28 -12.45 -1.75
CA LEU A 26 -0.90 -11.97 -1.59
C LEU A 26 -0.52 -11.99 -0.11
N ILE A 27 0.59 -12.67 0.21
CA ILE A 27 1.04 -12.80 1.59
C ILE A 27 1.60 -11.47 2.14
N PRO A 28 1.45 -11.18 3.44
CA PRO A 28 1.96 -9.95 4.07
C PRO A 28 3.49 -10.04 4.31
N ALA A 29 4.26 -10.41 3.30
CA ALA A 29 5.71 -10.56 3.35
C ALA A 29 6.33 -10.23 1.99
N GLY A 30 7.59 -9.75 2.00
CA GLY A 30 8.28 -9.34 0.77
C GLY A 30 7.53 -8.24 0.02
N THR A 31 7.21 -8.48 -1.25
CA THR A 31 6.46 -7.53 -2.09
C THR A 31 5.02 -7.30 -1.63
N GLY A 32 4.46 -8.19 -0.80
CA GLY A 32 3.14 -8.00 -0.19
C GLY A 32 3.15 -7.24 1.13
N GLN A 33 4.29 -6.66 1.53
CA GLN A 33 4.32 -5.72 2.64
C GLN A 33 3.55 -4.44 2.28
N ARG A 34 2.66 -4.01 3.18
CA ARG A 34 1.84 -2.79 3.03
C ARG A 34 2.68 -1.53 2.80
N GLU A 35 3.90 -1.50 3.33
CA GLU A 35 4.84 -0.39 3.15
C GLU A 35 5.37 -0.28 1.71
N ILE A 36 5.54 -1.42 1.03
CA ILE A 36 6.12 -1.51 -0.31
C ILE A 36 5.02 -1.42 -1.39
N GLU A 37 3.77 -1.76 -1.05
CA GLU A 37 2.62 -1.80 -1.96
C GLU A 37 2.41 -0.49 -2.74
N LYS A 38 2.67 0.67 -2.12
CA LYS A 38 2.42 2.00 -2.74
C LYS A 38 3.69 2.66 -3.29
N VAL A 39 4.81 1.94 -3.32
CA VAL A 39 6.07 2.49 -3.83
C VAL A 39 6.02 2.48 -5.36
N VAL A 40 6.06 3.68 -5.96
CA VAL A 40 6.11 3.85 -7.41
C VAL A 40 7.50 4.29 -7.82
N VAL A 41 8.11 3.56 -8.75
CA VAL A 41 9.46 3.85 -9.27
C VAL A 41 9.34 4.59 -10.60
N TYR A 42 10.15 5.62 -10.77
CA TYR A 42 10.24 6.41 -12.00
C TYR A 42 11.66 6.37 -12.57
N SER A 43 11.78 6.61 -13.87
CA SER A 43 13.09 6.96 -14.44
C SER A 43 13.54 8.32 -13.90
N ARG A 44 14.86 8.55 -13.88
CA ARG A 44 15.43 9.79 -13.33
C ARG A 44 14.86 11.03 -14.05
N ASP A 45 14.80 10.98 -15.37
CA ASP A 45 14.30 12.09 -16.19
C ASP A 45 12.80 12.38 -15.94
N GLU A 46 11.99 11.36 -15.68
CA GLU A 46 10.56 11.53 -15.34
C GLU A 46 10.37 12.02 -13.90
N TYR A 47 11.23 11.59 -12.99
CA TYR A 47 11.21 12.03 -11.60
C TYR A 47 11.49 13.53 -11.50
N ASP A 48 12.55 13.99 -12.16
CA ASP A 48 12.97 15.41 -12.15
C ASP A 48 11.84 16.30 -12.71
N LYS A 49 11.21 15.92 -13.83
CA LYS A 49 10.04 16.63 -14.39
C LYS A 49 8.86 16.71 -13.42
N LYS A 50 8.56 15.63 -12.68
CA LYS A 50 7.46 15.62 -11.71
C LYS A 50 7.77 16.46 -10.48
N VAL A 51 9.02 16.49 -10.04
CA VAL A 51 9.47 17.33 -8.93
C VAL A 51 9.39 18.80 -9.33
N ASP A 52 9.86 19.15 -10.52
CA ASP A 52 9.80 20.52 -11.06
C ASP A 52 8.35 20.98 -11.23
N ALA A 53 7.48 20.12 -11.78
CA ALA A 53 6.05 20.43 -11.89
C ALA A 53 5.40 20.67 -10.52
N ARG A 54 5.72 19.86 -9.50
CA ARG A 54 5.21 20.06 -8.13
C ARG A 54 5.72 21.36 -7.53
N LYS A 55 7.01 21.67 -7.72
CA LYS A 55 7.64 22.88 -7.16
C LYS A 55 7.01 24.15 -7.74
N ASN A 56 6.78 24.17 -9.05
CA ASN A 56 6.18 25.33 -9.72
C ASN A 56 4.74 25.61 -9.25
N VAL A 57 3.95 24.58 -8.92
CA VAL A 57 2.60 24.76 -8.37
C VAL A 57 2.65 25.37 -6.97
N LEU A 58 3.55 24.87 -6.10
CA LEU A 58 3.71 25.40 -4.75
C LEU A 58 4.22 26.85 -4.75
N ASP A 59 5.14 27.18 -5.66
CA ASP A 59 5.69 28.53 -5.79
C ASP A 59 4.65 29.52 -6.33
N MET A 60 3.66 29.08 -7.12
CA MET A 60 2.51 29.90 -7.53
C MET A 60 1.56 30.19 -6.36
N GLU A 61 1.20 29.17 -5.58
CA GLU A 61 0.31 29.33 -4.42
C GLU A 61 0.90 30.23 -3.32
N ALA A 62 2.23 30.21 -3.17
CA ALA A 62 2.92 31.08 -2.20
C ALA A 62 3.00 32.55 -2.62
N ASN A 63 2.84 32.85 -3.92
CA ASN A 63 2.91 34.21 -4.46
C ASN A 63 1.52 34.87 -4.60
N GLU A 64 0.44 34.12 -4.40
CA GLU A 64 -0.95 34.60 -4.40
C GLU A 64 -1.46 34.96 -2.99
N GLN A 65 -0.61 34.92 -1.94
CA GLN A 65 -0.90 35.37 -0.58
C GLN A 65 -0.25 36.72 -0.23
#